data_AF-A0A137QN25-F1
#
_entry.id   AF-A0A137QN25-F1
#
_cell.length_a   1.000
_cell.length_b   1.000
_cell.length_c   1.000
_cell.angle_alpha   90.00
_cell.angle_beta   90.00
_cell.angle_gamma   90.00
#
_symmetry.space_group_name_H-M   'P 1'
#
loop_
_entity.id
_entity.type
_entity.pdbx_description
1 polymer ?
#
loop_
_entity_poly.entity_id
_entity_poly.type
_entity_poly.pdbx_seq_one_letter_code
_entity_poly.pdbx_strand_id
1 'polypeptide(L)'
;MALPPIPPRIVSLTVAFDILALFGAGIILCALLSAIFSSGVKRTAGWYSVMVGWLIYALTWGFLSINRMLTKPPPLGFCAFEMVLVNAAPVLTSFNMLCYYIEFYYIVANLRSGNLTQPVSTCCKIMLVVAPWIVFIATVVEVLLVIFLTGQLSLVEPTDSSFHCRVGNWTSSLVGGTLIAIAMIISIPLQGTSGQRSRSTWPPQMISSLDWPDLAFQLATPQKIRFPSLPGCLYQVISLHFIRSNRCRFGIFRTFHF
;
A
#
# COMPACT_ATOMS: atom_id res chain seq x y z
N MET A 1 28.33 -2.43 -34.56
CA MET A 1 26.99 -2.61 -35.15
C MET A 1 26.15 -1.45 -34.67
N ALA A 2 25.53 -0.68 -35.58
CA ALA A 2 24.64 0.41 -35.19
C ALA A 2 23.27 -0.17 -34.86
N LEU A 3 22.69 0.25 -33.73
CA LEU A 3 21.42 -0.26 -33.21
C LEU A 3 20.22 0.20 -34.05
N PRO A 4 19.18 -0.62 -34.22
CA PRO A 4 17.95 -0.18 -34.85
C PRO A 4 17.27 0.89 -33.98
N PRO A 5 16.76 1.99 -34.57
CA PRO A 5 16.07 3.03 -33.83
C PRO A 5 14.77 2.48 -33.22
N ILE A 6 14.55 2.77 -31.93
CA ILE A 6 13.35 2.38 -31.20
C ILE A 6 12.13 3.13 -31.77
N PRO A 7 10.97 2.47 -31.94
CA PRO A 7 9.78 3.14 -32.43
C PRO A 7 9.31 4.23 -31.46
N PRO A 8 8.98 5.45 -31.94
CA PRO A 8 8.65 6.60 -31.09
C PRO A 8 7.41 6.37 -30.21
N ARG A 9 6.50 5.47 -30.62
CA ARG A 9 5.30 5.12 -29.86
C ARG A 9 5.61 4.50 -28.49
N ILE A 10 6.62 3.63 -28.42
CA ILE A 10 6.98 2.93 -27.18
C ILE A 10 7.55 3.94 -26.17
N VAL A 11 8.36 4.88 -26.66
CA VAL A 11 8.93 5.95 -25.83
C VAL A 11 7.82 6.82 -25.24
N SER A 12 6.86 7.27 -26.05
CA SER A 12 5.76 8.12 -25.56
C SER A 12 4.89 7.43 -24.50
N LEU A 13 4.53 6.17 -24.70
CA LEU A 13 3.74 5.40 -23.73
C LEU A 13 4.49 5.22 -22.40
N THR A 14 5.77 4.94 -22.51
CA THR A 14 6.65 4.75 -21.36
C THR A 14 6.80 6.03 -20.54
N VAL A 15 7.02 7.17 -21.19
CA VAL A 15 7.10 8.47 -20.53
C VAL A 15 5.77 8.84 -19.87
N ALA A 16 4.64 8.62 -20.54
CA ALA A 16 3.32 8.87 -19.97
C ALA A 16 3.07 8.03 -18.70
N PHE A 17 3.48 6.75 -18.73
CA PHE A 17 3.38 5.87 -17.59
C PHE A 17 4.26 6.34 -16.41
N ASP A 18 5.52 6.71 -16.67
CA ASP A 18 6.44 7.21 -15.65
C ASP A 18 5.90 8.50 -14.97
N ILE A 19 5.37 9.44 -15.76
CA ILE A 19 4.76 10.67 -15.23
C ILE A 19 3.57 10.34 -14.33
N LEU A 20 2.71 9.41 -14.78
CA LEU A 20 1.55 8.99 -14.00
C LEU A 20 1.95 8.29 -12.70
N ALA A 21 3.00 7.46 -12.74
CA ALA A 21 3.54 6.78 -11.56
C ALA A 21 4.10 7.77 -10.53
N LEU A 22 4.90 8.74 -10.96
CA LEU A 22 5.46 9.78 -10.08
C LEU A 22 4.38 10.70 -9.51
N PHE A 23 3.38 11.05 -10.32
CA PHE A 23 2.23 11.81 -9.85
C PHE A 23 1.44 11.04 -8.79
N GLY A 24 1.20 9.73 -9.03
CA GLY A 24 0.60 8.83 -8.06
C GLY A 24 1.40 8.74 -6.76
N ALA A 25 2.73 8.66 -6.83
CA ALA A 25 3.61 8.68 -5.66
C ALA A 25 3.44 9.96 -4.84
N GLY A 26 3.36 11.12 -5.51
CA GLY A 26 3.10 12.41 -4.87
C GLY A 26 1.77 12.44 -4.12
N ILE A 27 0.69 11.94 -4.74
CA ILE A 27 -0.63 11.85 -4.08
C ILE A 27 -0.57 10.92 -2.86
N ILE A 28 0.05 9.74 -2.99
CA ILE A 28 0.19 8.78 -1.90
C ILE A 28 0.98 9.39 -0.75
N LEU A 29 2.08 10.10 -1.04
CA LEU A 29 2.89 10.77 -0.03
C LEU A 29 2.08 11.86 0.69
N CYS A 30 1.35 12.70 -0.05
CA CYS A 30 0.46 13.70 0.54
C CYS A 30 -0.62 13.06 1.43
N ALA A 31 -1.19 11.93 1.02
CA ALA A 31 -2.17 11.19 1.81
C ALA A 31 -1.57 10.59 3.08
N LEU A 32 -0.36 10.01 2.99
CA LEU A 32 0.39 9.50 4.15
C LEU A 32 0.73 10.62 5.13
N LEU A 33 1.29 11.73 4.66
CA LEU A 33 1.61 12.89 5.50
C LEU A 33 0.35 13.44 6.17
N SER A 34 -0.74 13.59 5.42
CA SER A 34 -2.02 14.04 5.96
C SER A 34 -2.56 13.09 7.04
N ALA A 35 -2.44 11.78 6.83
CA ALA A 35 -2.85 10.78 7.82
C ALA A 35 -1.95 10.73 9.05
N ILE A 36 -0.65 11.04 8.91
CA ILE A 36 0.30 11.09 10.03
C ILE A 36 0.09 12.37 10.86
N PHE A 37 -0.16 13.51 10.22
CA PHE A 37 -0.35 14.79 10.90
C PHE A 37 -1.78 15.00 11.44
N SER A 38 -2.78 14.29 10.92
CA SER A 38 -4.16 14.39 11.37
C SER A 38 -4.46 13.42 12.52
N SER A 39 -4.45 13.93 13.76
CA SER A 39 -4.80 13.16 14.96
C SER A 39 -6.27 12.72 15.02
N GLY A 40 -7.14 13.31 14.19
CA GLY A 40 -8.57 13.02 14.16
C GLY A 40 -8.95 11.75 13.38
N VAL A 41 -8.08 11.29 12.47
CA VAL A 41 -8.42 10.22 11.54
C VAL A 41 -7.72 8.93 11.94
N LYS A 42 -8.46 8.01 12.58
CA LYS A 42 -7.94 6.67 12.90
C LYS A 42 -7.92 5.81 11.64
N ARG A 43 -6.73 5.42 11.19
CA ARG A 43 -6.50 4.48 10.09
C ARG A 43 -6.00 3.14 10.62
N THR A 44 -6.24 2.07 9.88
CA THR A 44 -5.75 0.73 10.26
C THR A 44 -4.29 0.56 9.86
N ALA A 45 -3.59 -0.37 10.51
CA ALA A 45 -2.19 -0.64 10.19
C ALA A 45 -2.03 -1.17 8.74
N GLY A 46 -2.97 -1.99 8.27
CA GLY A 46 -2.97 -2.48 6.90
C GLY A 46 -3.09 -1.36 5.87
N TRP A 47 -3.83 -0.28 6.16
CA TRP A 47 -3.93 0.88 5.28
C TRP A 47 -2.56 1.56 5.07
N TYR A 48 -1.79 1.74 6.14
CA TYR A 48 -0.43 2.28 6.03
C TYR A 48 0.48 1.34 5.26
N SER A 49 0.39 0.02 5.49
CA SER A 49 1.19 -0.98 4.75
C SER A 49 0.92 -0.93 3.25
N VAL A 50 -0.35 -0.83 2.85
CA VAL A 50 -0.76 -0.65 1.44
C VAL A 50 -0.16 0.63 0.86
N MET A 51 -0.30 1.77 1.54
CA MET A 51 0.22 3.05 1.05
C MET A 51 1.75 3.03 0.89
N VAL A 52 2.47 2.46 1.85
CA VAL A 52 3.93 2.30 1.77
C VAL A 52 4.31 1.36 0.62
N GLY A 53 3.59 0.24 0.44
CA GLY A 53 3.81 -0.67 -0.68
C GLY A 53 3.64 0.00 -2.04
N TRP A 54 2.56 0.77 -2.24
CA TRP A 54 2.34 1.53 -3.47
C TRP A 54 3.38 2.62 -3.69
N LEU A 55 3.84 3.27 -2.63
CA LEU A 55 4.93 4.24 -2.71
C LEU A 55 6.23 3.58 -3.20
N ILE A 56 6.61 2.42 -2.63
CA ILE A 56 7.78 1.64 -3.08
C ILE A 56 7.64 1.24 -4.54
N TYR A 57 6.46 0.75 -4.93
CA TYR A 57 6.17 0.39 -6.32
C TYR A 57 6.35 1.59 -7.27
N ALA A 58 5.79 2.74 -6.93
CA ALA A 58 5.92 3.94 -7.75
C ALA A 58 7.37 4.46 -7.82
N LEU A 59 8.10 4.41 -6.69
CA LEU A 59 9.52 4.78 -6.66
C LEU A 59 10.38 3.85 -7.53
N THR A 60 10.03 2.55 -7.60
CA THR A 60 10.70 1.59 -8.49
C THR A 60 10.65 2.04 -9.95
N TRP A 61 9.49 2.51 -10.41
CA TRP A 61 9.34 3.09 -11.75
C TRP A 61 10.10 4.42 -11.91
N GLY A 62 10.18 5.24 -10.87
CA GLY A 62 10.99 6.45 -10.88
C GLY A 62 12.49 6.17 -11.07
N PHE A 63 13.04 5.17 -10.39
CA PHE A 63 14.43 4.74 -10.58
C PHE A 63 14.70 4.26 -12.00
N LEU A 64 13.74 3.53 -12.57
CA LEU A 64 13.72 3.09 -13.95
C LEU A 64 13.85 4.27 -14.94
N SER A 65 13.10 5.36 -14.71
CA SER A 65 13.15 6.56 -15.54
C SER A 65 14.52 7.23 -15.53
N ILE A 66 15.18 7.28 -14.36
CA ILE A 66 16.51 7.87 -14.22
C ILE A 66 17.52 7.11 -15.08
N ASN A 67 17.43 5.77 -15.10
CA ASN A 67 18.29 4.93 -15.94
C ASN A 67 18.15 5.19 -17.42
N ARG A 68 16.93 5.48 -17.88
CA ARG A 68 16.68 5.81 -19.30
C ARG A 68 17.29 7.14 -19.72
N MET A 69 17.54 8.05 -18.78
CA MET A 69 18.14 9.36 -19.06
C MET A 69 19.67 9.32 -19.11
N LEU A 70 20.29 8.26 -18.60
CA LEU A 70 21.74 8.11 -18.58
C LEU A 70 22.27 7.72 -19.97
N THR A 71 23.19 8.52 -20.51
CA THR A 71 23.85 8.25 -21.80
C THR A 71 24.90 7.14 -21.72
N LYS A 72 25.30 6.76 -20.50
CA LYS A 72 26.26 5.70 -20.21
C LYS A 72 25.54 4.53 -19.57
N PRO A 73 25.99 3.28 -19.81
CA PRO A 73 25.40 2.11 -19.16
C PRO A 73 25.46 2.29 -17.62
N PRO A 74 24.37 2.01 -16.90
CA PRO A 74 24.35 2.16 -15.45
C PRO A 74 25.34 1.20 -14.80
N PRO A 75 25.92 1.56 -13.64
CA PRO A 75 26.78 0.64 -12.91
C PRO A 75 26.02 -0.63 -12.54
N LEU A 76 26.71 -1.77 -12.60
CA LEU A 76 26.13 -3.11 -12.40
C LEU A 76 25.26 -3.21 -11.14
N GLY A 77 25.70 -2.61 -10.02
CA GLY A 77 24.94 -2.62 -8.77
C GLY A 77 23.58 -1.92 -8.87
N PHE A 78 23.50 -0.82 -9.63
CA PHE A 78 22.23 -0.12 -9.85
C PHE A 78 21.29 -0.96 -10.71
N CYS A 79 21.83 -1.56 -11.77
CA CYS A 79 21.10 -2.43 -12.68
C CYS A 79 20.53 -3.68 -11.97
N ALA A 80 21.32 -4.30 -11.09
CA ALA A 80 20.86 -5.40 -10.24
C ALA A 80 19.79 -4.95 -9.24
N PHE A 81 19.95 -3.79 -8.62
CA PHE A 81 18.98 -3.24 -7.68
C PHE A 81 17.63 -2.92 -8.34
N GLU A 82 17.64 -2.27 -9.51
CA GLU A 82 16.44 -1.99 -10.31
C GLU A 82 15.70 -3.29 -10.64
N MET A 83 16.41 -4.29 -11.16
CA MET A 83 15.84 -5.57 -11.54
C MET A 83 15.21 -6.31 -10.34
N VAL A 84 15.87 -6.30 -9.19
CA VAL A 84 15.33 -6.88 -7.95
C VAL A 84 14.04 -6.17 -7.54
N LEU A 85 14.01 -4.83 -7.55
CA LEU A 85 12.83 -4.07 -7.19
C LEU A 85 11.67 -4.29 -8.18
N VAL A 86 11.93 -4.31 -9.48
CA VAL A 86 10.89 -4.52 -10.51
C VAL A 86 10.19 -5.87 -10.36
N ASN A 87 10.93 -6.92 -9.96
CA ASN A 87 10.32 -8.24 -9.74
C ASN A 87 9.65 -8.36 -8.37
N ALA A 88 10.22 -7.75 -7.32
CA ALA A 88 9.73 -7.92 -5.95
C ALA A 88 8.58 -6.95 -5.57
N ALA A 89 8.60 -5.70 -6.06
CA ALA A 89 7.62 -4.68 -5.68
C ALA A 89 6.16 -5.04 -6.05
N PRO A 90 5.85 -5.63 -7.23
CA PRO A 90 4.49 -6.07 -7.54
C PRO A 90 3.97 -7.17 -6.61
N VAL A 91 4.87 -8.03 -6.11
CA VAL A 91 4.52 -9.06 -5.12
C VAL A 91 4.18 -8.41 -3.78
N LEU A 92 5.00 -7.45 -3.32
CA LEU A 92 4.74 -6.69 -2.08
C LEU A 92 3.38 -5.98 -2.12
N THR A 93 3.06 -5.26 -3.20
CA THR A 93 1.78 -4.55 -3.33
C THR A 93 0.59 -5.50 -3.34
N SER A 94 0.70 -6.63 -4.05
CA SER A 94 -0.37 -7.63 -4.13
C SER A 94 -0.66 -8.27 -2.77
N PHE A 95 0.38 -8.63 -2.02
CA PHE A 95 0.21 -9.20 -0.67
C PHE A 95 -0.24 -8.16 0.35
N ASN A 96 0.22 -6.91 0.26
CA ASN A 96 -0.30 -5.81 1.09
C ASN A 96 -1.81 -5.62 0.87
N MET A 97 -2.26 -5.64 -0.39
CA MET A 97 -3.69 -5.56 -0.72
C MET A 97 -4.46 -6.76 -0.16
N LEU A 98 -3.95 -7.98 -0.34
CA LEU A 98 -4.58 -9.18 0.22
C LEU A 98 -4.74 -9.08 1.74
N CYS A 99 -3.67 -8.75 2.46
CA CYS A 99 -3.69 -8.60 3.92
C CYS A 99 -4.65 -7.50 4.36
N TYR A 100 -4.70 -6.38 3.63
CA TYR A 100 -5.66 -5.31 3.88
C TYR A 100 -7.11 -5.76 3.64
N TYR A 101 -7.40 -6.54 2.60
CA TYR A 101 -8.74 -7.08 2.38
C TYR A 101 -9.17 -8.06 3.47
N ILE A 102 -8.24 -8.87 3.99
CA ILE A 102 -8.49 -9.74 5.13
C ILE A 102 -8.81 -8.91 6.38
N GLU A 103 -7.99 -7.88 6.69
CA GLU A 103 -8.25 -6.95 7.80
C GLU A 103 -9.63 -6.28 7.66
N PHE A 104 -9.92 -5.75 6.48
CA PHE A 104 -11.19 -5.09 6.17
C PHE A 104 -12.39 -6.03 6.31
N TYR A 105 -12.25 -7.28 5.84
CA TYR A 105 -13.27 -8.31 5.99
C TYR A 105 -13.58 -8.58 7.47
N TYR A 106 -12.56 -8.69 8.34
CA TYR A 106 -12.77 -8.86 9.78
C TYR A 106 -13.45 -7.66 10.42
N ILE A 107 -13.09 -6.44 10.02
CA ILE A 107 -13.74 -5.21 10.52
C ILE A 107 -15.24 -5.24 10.18
N VAL A 108 -15.60 -5.51 8.92
CA VAL A 108 -17.00 -5.58 8.48
C VAL A 108 -17.76 -6.72 9.16
N ALA A 109 -17.12 -7.89 9.32
CA ALA A 109 -17.72 -9.03 10.00
C ALA A 109 -18.02 -8.73 11.48
N ASN A 110 -17.08 -8.11 12.19
CA ASN A 110 -17.24 -7.75 13.60
C ASN A 110 -18.33 -6.70 13.79
N LEU A 111 -18.38 -5.68 12.93
CA LEU A 111 -19.45 -4.67 12.95
C LEU A 111 -20.84 -5.31 12.79
N ARG A 112 -20.98 -6.29 11.89
CA ARG A 112 -22.26 -6.98 11.66
C ARG A 112 -22.68 -7.86 12.84
N SER A 113 -21.72 -8.53 13.49
CA SER A 113 -22.03 -9.43 14.60
C SER A 113 -22.52 -8.73 15.87
N GLY A 114 -22.40 -7.39 15.95
CA GLY A 114 -22.62 -6.64 17.19
C GLY A 114 -21.57 -6.91 18.28
N ASN A 115 -20.71 -7.92 18.09
CA ASN A 115 -19.63 -8.28 18.98
C ASN A 115 -18.40 -7.43 18.70
N LEU A 116 -18.50 -6.15 19.04
CA LEU A 116 -17.36 -5.21 19.05
C LEU A 116 -16.23 -5.66 20.01
N THR A 117 -16.54 -6.64 20.88
CA THR A 117 -15.66 -7.16 21.94
C THR A 117 -14.87 -8.40 21.55
N GLN A 118 -14.99 -8.94 20.33
CA GLN A 118 -14.05 -9.97 19.85
C GLN A 118 -12.88 -9.31 19.10
N PRO A 119 -11.80 -8.91 19.81
CA PRO A 119 -10.61 -8.43 19.14
C PRO A 119 -10.03 -9.59 18.33
N VAL A 120 -9.78 -9.34 17.05
CA VAL A 120 -8.83 -10.15 16.28
C VAL A 120 -7.55 -10.24 17.11
N SER A 121 -7.02 -11.45 17.28
CA SER A 121 -5.84 -11.68 18.11
C SER A 121 -4.71 -10.74 17.68
N THR A 122 -4.00 -10.17 18.65
CA THR A 122 -2.89 -9.23 18.37
C THR A 122 -1.86 -9.87 17.44
N CYS A 123 -1.61 -11.18 17.60
CA CYS A 123 -0.75 -11.96 16.72
C CYS A 123 -1.22 -11.94 15.26
N CYS A 124 -2.52 -12.14 15.00
CA CYS A 124 -3.06 -12.07 13.64
C CYS A 124 -2.90 -10.68 13.02
N LYS A 125 -3.14 -9.61 13.79
CA LYS A 125 -2.92 -8.23 13.32
C LYS A 125 -1.45 -7.97 12.94
N ILE A 126 -0.52 -8.40 13.79
CA ILE A 126 0.92 -8.26 13.51
C ILE A 126 1.29 -9.09 12.27
N MET A 127 0.83 -10.34 12.19
CA MET A 127 1.10 -11.22 11.05
C MET A 127 0.59 -10.63 9.74
N LEU A 128 -0.59 -10.00 9.72
CA LEU A 128 -1.13 -9.34 8.52
C LEU A 128 -0.26 -8.18 8.03
N VAL A 129 0.41 -7.47 8.93
CA VAL A 129 1.32 -6.38 8.56
C VAL A 129 2.68 -6.91 8.14
N VAL A 130 3.21 -7.93 8.81
CA VAL A 130 4.57 -8.44 8.59
C VAL A 130 4.65 -9.40 7.39
N ALA A 131 3.62 -10.18 7.12
CA ALA A 131 3.63 -11.20 6.06
C ALA A 131 3.99 -10.66 4.66
N PRO A 132 3.44 -9.51 4.18
CA PRO A 132 3.83 -8.94 2.90
C PRO A 132 5.32 -8.63 2.79
N TRP A 133 5.95 -8.19 3.88
CA TRP A 133 7.39 -7.90 3.93
C TRP A 133 8.24 -9.17 3.91
N ILE A 134 7.79 -10.23 4.58
CA ILE A 134 8.47 -11.53 4.52
C ILE A 134 8.48 -12.05 3.09
N VAL A 135 7.32 -12.00 2.40
CA VAL A 135 7.21 -12.43 1.00
C VAL A 135 8.08 -11.55 0.10
N PHE A 136 8.08 -10.23 0.30
CA PHE A 136 8.95 -9.32 -0.44
C PHE A 136 10.44 -9.64 -0.27
N ILE A 137 10.91 -9.82 0.96
CA ILE A 137 12.31 -10.17 1.25
C ILE A 137 12.64 -11.54 0.64
N ALA A 138 11.73 -12.51 0.72
CA ALA A 138 11.92 -13.82 0.10
C ALA A 138 12.07 -13.71 -1.42
N THR A 139 11.25 -12.89 -2.10
CA THR A 139 11.38 -12.64 -3.54
C THR A 139 12.68 -11.91 -3.87
N VAL A 140 13.11 -10.93 -3.05
CA VAL A 140 14.41 -10.26 -3.22
C VAL A 140 15.56 -11.27 -3.14
N VAL A 141 15.52 -12.16 -2.14
CA VAL A 141 16.53 -13.22 -1.97
C VAL A 141 16.51 -14.19 -3.14
N GLU A 142 15.33 -14.59 -3.63
CA GLU A 142 15.19 -15.43 -4.83
C GLU A 142 15.86 -14.81 -6.05
N VAL A 143 15.52 -13.55 -6.37
CA VAL A 143 16.10 -12.84 -7.52
C VAL A 143 17.62 -12.75 -7.38
N LEU A 144 18.12 -12.37 -6.19
CA LEU A 144 19.56 -12.27 -5.95
C LEU A 144 20.26 -13.64 -6.09
N LEU A 145 19.69 -14.71 -5.54
CA LEU A 145 20.24 -16.06 -5.70
C LEU A 145 20.29 -16.47 -7.16
N VAL A 146 19.26 -16.17 -7.96
CA VAL A 146 19.26 -16.43 -9.40
C VAL A 146 20.39 -15.65 -10.09
N ILE A 147 20.59 -14.38 -9.78
CA ILE A 147 21.67 -13.56 -10.36
C ILE A 147 23.05 -14.13 -10.00
N PHE A 148 23.29 -14.46 -8.72
CA PHE A 148 24.60 -14.91 -8.25
C PHE A 148 24.93 -16.35 -8.70
N LEU A 149 23.97 -17.28 -8.63
CA LEU A 149 24.20 -18.70 -8.95
C LEU A 149 24.35 -18.96 -10.44
N THR A 150 23.68 -18.18 -11.29
CA THR A 150 23.77 -18.37 -12.74
C THR A 150 25.06 -17.82 -13.33
N GLY A 151 25.90 -17.12 -12.55
CA GLY A 151 27.14 -16.51 -13.01
C GLY A 151 26.92 -15.47 -14.11
N GLN A 152 25.67 -15.02 -14.33
CA GLN A 152 25.29 -14.13 -15.42
C GLN A 152 25.64 -12.65 -15.16
N LEU A 153 26.54 -12.35 -14.20
CA LEU A 153 27.03 -10.98 -14.02
C LEU A 153 27.65 -10.43 -15.32
N SER A 154 28.29 -11.29 -16.12
CA SER A 154 28.82 -10.94 -17.45
C SER A 154 27.78 -10.95 -18.57
N LEU A 155 26.56 -11.44 -18.30
CA LEU A 155 25.44 -11.49 -19.23
C LEU A 155 24.42 -10.35 -18.99
N VAL A 156 24.69 -9.48 -18.02
CA VAL A 156 24.01 -8.18 -17.89
C VAL A 156 24.59 -7.23 -18.94
N GLU A 157 24.56 -7.66 -20.21
CA GLU A 157 24.77 -6.74 -21.30
C GLU A 157 23.47 -5.96 -21.50
N PRO A 158 23.54 -4.62 -21.66
CA PRO A 158 22.40 -3.83 -22.08
C PRO A 158 21.88 -4.48 -23.37
N THR A 159 20.73 -5.13 -23.32
CA THR A 159 20.16 -5.67 -24.56
C THR A 159 19.85 -4.46 -25.42
N ASP A 160 20.29 -4.51 -26.67
CA ASP A 160 20.17 -3.54 -27.77
C ASP A 160 18.80 -2.84 -27.95
N SER A 161 17.78 -3.29 -27.24
CA SER A 161 16.39 -2.82 -27.32
C SER A 161 15.72 -2.57 -25.95
N SER A 162 16.37 -2.90 -24.82
CA SER A 162 15.72 -2.90 -23.52
C SER A 162 16.08 -1.68 -22.69
N PHE A 163 15.09 -0.84 -22.42
CA PHE A 163 15.14 0.23 -21.43
C PHE A 163 15.39 -0.26 -19.98
N HIS A 164 15.55 -1.57 -19.77
CA HIS A 164 15.67 -2.24 -18.48
C HIS A 164 16.74 -3.30 -18.51
N CYS A 165 17.34 -3.52 -17.35
CA CYS A 165 18.20 -4.67 -17.10
C CYS A 165 17.37 -5.95 -17.09
N ARG A 166 17.61 -6.85 -18.05
CA ARG A 166 16.92 -8.14 -18.16
C ARG A 166 17.88 -9.28 -17.85
N VAL A 167 17.46 -10.19 -16.97
CA VAL A 167 18.09 -11.52 -16.84
C VAL A 167 17.43 -12.42 -17.87
N GLY A 168 18.23 -13.21 -18.60
CA GLY A 168 17.70 -14.14 -19.61
C GLY A 168 16.81 -15.24 -19.02
N ASN A 169 16.72 -15.34 -17.69
CA ASN A 169 15.94 -16.35 -17.01
C ASN A 169 14.50 -15.87 -16.71
N TRP A 170 13.53 -16.68 -17.12
CA TRP A 170 12.10 -16.48 -16.93
C TRP A 170 11.59 -17.00 -15.58
N THR A 171 12.42 -17.74 -14.82
CA THR A 171 12.04 -18.32 -13.52
C THR A 171 11.53 -17.27 -12.54
N SER A 172 12.24 -16.15 -12.36
CA SER A 172 11.84 -15.14 -11.37
C SER A 172 10.51 -14.48 -11.73
N SER A 173 10.29 -14.19 -13.02
CA SER A 173 9.00 -13.68 -13.51
C SER A 173 7.86 -14.69 -13.32
N LEU A 174 8.14 -15.99 -13.48
CA LEU A 174 7.15 -17.05 -13.25
C LEU A 174 6.77 -17.17 -11.77
N VAL A 175 7.77 -17.15 -10.87
CA VAL A 175 7.56 -17.20 -9.41
C VAL A 175 6.77 -15.98 -8.94
N GLY A 176 7.21 -14.77 -9.30
CA GLY A 176 6.52 -13.53 -8.95
C GLY A 176 5.09 -13.49 -9.52
N GLY A 177 4.90 -13.86 -10.78
CA GLY A 177 3.59 -13.94 -11.42
C GLY A 177 2.65 -14.92 -10.73
N THR A 178 3.15 -16.09 -10.31
CA THR A 178 2.38 -17.11 -9.58
C THR A 178 1.94 -16.60 -8.21
N LEU A 179 2.84 -15.96 -7.46
CA LEU A 179 2.53 -15.38 -6.15
C LEU A 179 1.43 -14.30 -6.26
N ILE A 180 1.54 -13.43 -7.26
CA ILE A 180 0.53 -12.38 -7.54
C ILE A 180 -0.82 -13.02 -7.90
N ALA A 181 -0.82 -14.04 -8.77
CA ALA A 181 -2.03 -14.74 -9.16
C ALA A 181 -2.75 -15.36 -7.96
N ILE A 182 -2.01 -16.01 -7.05
CA ILE A 182 -2.56 -16.56 -5.80
C ILE A 182 -3.20 -15.44 -4.96
N ALA A 183 -2.49 -14.31 -4.77
CA ALA A 183 -3.01 -13.20 -3.99
C ALA A 183 -4.31 -12.62 -4.59
N MET A 184 -4.40 -12.53 -5.92
CA MET A 184 -5.59 -12.05 -6.62
C MET A 184 -6.76 -13.04 -6.54
N ILE A 185 -6.51 -14.34 -6.70
CA ILE A 185 -7.53 -15.39 -6.57
C ILE A 185 -8.19 -15.35 -5.19
N ILE A 186 -7.44 -15.07 -4.13
CA ILE A 186 -7.98 -14.96 -2.76
C ILE A 186 -8.65 -13.60 -2.54
N SER A 187 -8.08 -12.52 -3.07
CA SER A 187 -8.58 -11.15 -2.87
C SER A 187 -9.94 -10.91 -3.51
N ILE A 188 -10.21 -11.46 -4.70
CA ILE A 188 -11.46 -11.22 -5.43
C ILE A 188 -12.69 -11.71 -4.65
N PRO A 189 -12.75 -12.96 -4.14
CA PRO A 189 -13.86 -13.42 -3.30
C PRO A 189 -14.01 -12.61 -2.01
N LEU A 190 -12.92 -12.18 -1.38
CA LEU A 190 -12.96 -11.34 -0.18
C LEU A 190 -13.60 -9.98 -0.46
N GLN A 191 -13.28 -9.37 -1.61
CA GLN A 191 -13.91 -8.11 -2.05
C GLN A 191 -15.40 -8.30 -2.35
N GLY A 192 -15.77 -9.38 -3.05
CA GLY A 192 -17.16 -9.68 -3.38
C GLY A 192 -18.01 -9.90 -2.13
N THR A 193 -17.52 -10.74 -1.20
CA THR A 193 -18.24 -11.06 0.04
C THR A 193 -18.30 -9.88 1.02
N SER A 194 -17.23 -9.09 1.15
CA SER A 194 -17.23 -7.89 2.01
C SER A 194 -18.17 -6.81 1.45
N GLY A 195 -18.20 -6.62 0.13
CA GLY A 195 -19.14 -5.72 -0.54
C GLY A 195 -20.59 -6.16 -0.38
N GLN A 196 -20.89 -7.45 -0.58
CA GLN A 196 -22.24 -7.99 -0.39
C GLN A 196 -22.72 -7.82 1.05
N ARG A 197 -21.84 -8.11 2.03
CA ARG A 197 -22.15 -7.93 3.45
C ARG A 197 -22.40 -6.49 3.82
N SER A 198 -21.56 -5.58 3.30
CA SER A 198 -21.77 -4.14 3.49
C SER A 198 -23.17 -3.75 3.00
N ARG A 199 -23.54 -4.09 1.77
CA ARG A 199 -24.89 -3.81 1.21
C ARG A 199 -26.03 -4.35 2.07
N SER A 200 -25.92 -5.58 2.57
CA SER A 200 -26.98 -6.18 3.42
C SER A 200 -27.15 -5.52 4.78
N THR A 201 -26.16 -4.74 5.24
CA THR A 201 -26.18 -4.09 6.55
C THR A 201 -26.85 -2.71 6.47
N TRP A 202 -26.81 -2.04 5.32
CA TRP A 202 -27.42 -0.73 5.16
C TRP A 202 -28.95 -0.85 5.09
N PRO A 203 -29.70 -0.18 5.98
CA PRO A 203 -31.15 -0.14 5.85
C PRO A 203 -31.51 0.54 4.51
N PRO A 204 -32.54 0.05 3.79
CA PRO A 204 -32.90 0.56 2.48
C PRO A 204 -33.17 2.07 2.44
N GLN A 205 -33.57 2.65 3.58
CA GLN A 205 -33.82 4.09 3.76
C GLN A 205 -32.55 4.95 3.58
N MET A 206 -31.38 4.40 3.91
CA MET A 206 -30.09 5.10 3.76
C MET A 206 -29.57 5.04 2.32
N ILE A 207 -30.01 4.04 1.55
CA ILE A 207 -29.69 3.90 0.13
C ILE A 207 -30.49 4.92 -0.69
N SER A 208 -31.76 5.14 -0.35
CA SER A 208 -32.58 6.16 -1.00
C SER A 208 -32.18 7.60 -0.66
N SER A 209 -31.50 7.84 0.48
CA SER A 209 -31.03 9.17 0.86
C SER A 209 -29.66 9.55 0.29
N LEU A 210 -29.02 8.65 -0.46
CA LEU A 210 -27.78 8.93 -1.19
C LEU A 210 -28.06 9.61 -2.55
N ASP A 211 -29.06 10.49 -2.60
CA ASP A 211 -29.16 11.48 -3.67
C ASP A 211 -27.99 12.46 -3.49
N TRP A 212 -26.98 12.27 -4.34
CA TRP A 212 -25.71 13.02 -4.36
C TRP A 212 -25.79 14.54 -4.34
N PRO A 213 -26.83 15.25 -4.86
CA PRO A 213 -26.83 16.72 -4.82
C PRO A 213 -26.88 17.33 -3.41
N ASP A 214 -27.53 16.70 -2.43
CA ASP A 214 -27.71 17.30 -1.10
C ASP A 214 -26.54 17.04 -0.13
N LEU A 215 -25.78 15.96 -0.33
CA LEU A 215 -24.67 15.58 0.55
C LEU A 215 -23.48 16.54 0.42
N ALA A 216 -23.24 17.08 -0.79
CA ALA A 216 -22.19 18.08 -1.03
C ALA A 216 -22.48 19.39 -0.28
N PHE A 217 -23.76 19.73 -0.09
CA PHE A 217 -24.16 20.93 0.63
C PHE A 217 -24.05 20.77 2.15
N GLN A 218 -24.38 19.60 2.70
CA GLN A 218 -24.30 19.38 4.14
C GLN A 218 -22.86 19.28 4.68
N LEU A 219 -21.93 18.70 3.93
CA LEU A 219 -20.51 18.59 4.35
C LEU A 219 -19.76 19.93 4.34
N ALA A 220 -20.27 20.95 3.65
CA ALA A 220 -19.70 22.30 3.67
C ALA A 220 -20.09 23.11 4.92
N THR A 221 -21.09 22.66 5.67
CA THR A 221 -21.50 23.32 6.91
C THR A 221 -20.95 22.58 8.12
N PRO A 222 -20.21 23.23 9.04
CA PRO A 222 -19.83 22.64 10.31
C PRO A 222 -21.08 22.49 11.19
N GLN A 223 -21.86 21.46 10.92
CA GLN A 223 -22.99 21.07 11.76
C GLN A 223 -22.43 20.54 13.08
N LYS A 224 -22.62 21.35 14.13
CA LYS A 224 -22.46 20.97 15.52
C LYS A 224 -23.46 19.87 15.82
N ILE A 225 -23.07 18.60 15.61
CA ILE A 225 -23.87 17.41 15.91
C ILE A 225 -24.22 17.47 17.40
N ARG A 226 -25.44 17.94 17.69
CA ARG A 226 -26.00 18.00 19.02
C ARG A 226 -26.57 16.62 19.28
N PHE A 227 -25.78 15.75 19.92
CA PHE A 227 -26.28 14.45 20.37
C PHE A 227 -27.53 14.70 21.23
N PRO A 228 -28.67 14.06 20.92
CA PRO A 228 -29.83 14.13 21.78
C PRO A 228 -29.40 13.59 23.15
N SER A 229 -29.67 14.39 24.17
CA SER A 229 -29.46 14.07 25.57
C SER A 229 -30.16 12.75 25.87
N LEU A 230 -29.40 11.66 25.90
CA LEU A 230 -29.82 10.41 26.53
C LEU A 230 -30.11 10.71 28.01
N PRO A 231 -31.31 10.37 28.51
CA PRO A 231 -31.62 10.50 29.92
C PRO A 231 -30.68 9.59 30.75
N GLY A 232 -30.37 10.07 31.94
CA GLY A 232 -29.17 9.75 32.69
C GLY A 232 -29.01 8.32 33.19
N CYS A 233 -27.87 8.13 33.84
CA CYS A 233 -27.34 6.89 34.42
C CYS A 233 -26.54 6.00 33.47
N LEU A 234 -25.35 6.47 33.05
CA LEU A 234 -24.06 5.77 33.22
C LEU A 234 -22.92 6.57 32.56
N TYR A 235 -22.58 7.74 33.11
CA TYR A 235 -21.34 8.44 32.76
C TYR A 235 -20.72 9.01 34.03
N GLN A 236 -20.14 8.13 34.83
CA GLN A 236 -19.20 8.49 35.86
C GLN A 236 -18.03 7.52 35.76
N VAL A 237 -17.16 7.78 34.78
CA VAL A 237 -15.71 7.54 34.74
C VAL A 237 -15.29 7.88 33.30
N ILE A 238 -14.31 8.76 33.17
CA ILE A 238 -13.76 9.38 31.94
C ILE A 238 -14.44 10.71 31.57
N SER A 239 -14.21 11.70 32.44
CA SER A 239 -14.22 13.11 32.05
C SER A 239 -12.80 13.66 32.21
N LEU A 240 -12.19 13.94 31.05
CA LEU A 240 -11.40 15.15 30.76
C LEU A 240 -10.31 15.57 31.75
N HIS A 241 -9.06 15.35 31.33
CA HIS A 241 -7.96 16.27 31.63
C HIS A 241 -7.32 16.76 30.32
N PHE A 242 -7.85 17.88 29.81
CA PHE A 242 -7.29 18.81 28.81
C PHE A 242 -8.06 20.11 29.11
N ILE A 243 -7.55 21.28 29.52
CA ILE A 243 -6.29 22.00 29.32
C ILE A 243 -6.17 23.05 30.46
N ARG A 244 -5.02 23.15 31.15
CA ARG A 244 -4.30 24.44 31.36
C ARG A 244 -2.99 24.27 32.12
N SER A 245 -2.00 25.02 31.64
CA SER A 245 -0.88 25.60 32.40
C SER A 245 0.48 24.90 32.32
N ASN A 246 1.30 25.42 31.40
CA ASN A 246 2.71 25.77 31.60
C ASN A 246 3.41 25.15 32.82
N ARG A 247 4.20 24.11 32.58
CA ARG A 247 5.55 24.02 33.14
C ARG A 247 6.40 23.02 32.36
N CYS A 248 7.52 23.52 31.87
CA CYS A 248 8.66 22.72 31.47
C CYS A 248 9.01 21.70 32.56
N ARG A 249 9.09 20.41 32.20
CA ARG A 249 10.12 19.51 32.71
C ARG A 249 10.48 18.52 31.62
N PHE A 250 11.70 18.70 31.12
CA PHE A 250 12.49 17.64 30.50
C PHE A 250 12.44 16.40 31.40
N GLY A 251 12.06 15.28 30.82
CA GLY A 251 11.94 13.99 31.52
C GLY A 251 12.10 12.85 30.52
N ILE A 252 13.35 12.65 30.10
CA ILE A 252 14.02 11.37 29.89
C ILE A 252 13.21 10.28 29.13
N PHE A 253 13.65 10.05 27.90
CA PHE A 253 13.70 8.77 27.19
C PHE A 253 13.22 7.54 28.00
N ARG A 254 12.08 6.96 27.62
CA ARG A 254 11.84 5.52 27.76
C ARG A 254 11.59 4.93 26.39
N THR A 255 12.60 4.20 25.94
CA THR A 255 12.59 3.14 24.95
C THR A 255 11.34 2.27 25.07
N PHE A 256 10.57 2.18 23.98
CA PHE A 256 9.67 1.06 23.75
C PHE A 256 10.42 0.01 22.92
N HIS A 257 10.64 -1.13 23.57
CA HIS A 257 10.86 -2.40 22.90
C HIS A 257 9.50 -2.93 22.42
N PHE A 258 9.53 -3.48 21.20
CA PHE A 258 8.49 -4.18 20.44
C PHE A 258 7.44 -3.31 19.73
#